data_AF-A0A432MFD6-F1
#
_entry.id   AF-A0A432MFD6-F1
#
_cell.length_a   1.000
_cell.length_b   1.000
_cell.length_c   1.000
_cell.angle_alpha   90.00
_cell.angle_beta   90.00
_cell.angle_gamma   90.00
#
_symmetry.space_group_name_H-M   'P 1'
#
loop_
_entity.id
_entity.type
_entity.pdbx_description
1 polymer ?
#
loop_
_entity_poly.entity_id
_entity_poly.type
_entity_poly.pdbx_seq_one_letter_code
_entity_poly.pdbx_strand_id
1 'polypeptide(L)'
;MAKRVAPDEREYRPVQESVLRSVLSRRPHEEATAEDGNTLAVIEDGNAVAVVEEPSPAPSAPVIAADVPAAEEKPNAAPRRRTSEARRSHQSGPSAKPSKRKELVREKRMLLSREEEEELETLVSEIARDLGVRVKTSNVLRACVALLFNVKDELRKQCRRTQFSKRPRYNEQTSIANFEENIARLLDTAVRNTKSYDR
;
A
#
# COMPACT_ATOMS: atom_id res chain seq x y z
N MET A 1 25.88 -2.91 49.26
CA MET A 1 27.28 -2.80 48.84
C MET A 1 27.64 -4.00 47.97
N ALA A 2 27.99 -3.77 46.68
CA ALA A 2 28.99 -4.51 45.88
C ALA A 2 29.09 -3.82 44.51
N LYS A 3 30.31 -3.70 43.99
CA LYS A 3 30.77 -2.77 42.95
C LYS A 3 30.88 -3.44 41.57
N ARG A 4 30.64 -2.62 40.54
CA ARG A 4 31.40 -2.44 39.27
C ARG A 4 31.66 -3.66 38.36
N VAL A 5 31.10 -3.59 37.15
CA VAL A 5 31.47 -4.40 35.98
C VAL A 5 32.83 -3.95 35.44
N ALA A 6 33.62 -4.92 34.94
CA ALA A 6 35.02 -4.82 34.51
C ALA A 6 35.15 -4.61 32.97
N PRO A 7 36.33 -4.18 32.46
CA PRO A 7 36.48 -3.33 31.27
C PRO A 7 36.56 -4.02 29.89
N ASP A 8 36.41 -5.34 29.80
CA ASP A 8 36.62 -6.09 28.54
C ASP A 8 35.34 -6.59 27.86
N GLU A 9 34.18 -6.09 28.26
CA GLU A 9 32.92 -6.40 27.61
C GLU A 9 32.62 -5.37 26.50
N ARG A 10 33.05 -5.67 25.26
CA ARG A 10 32.67 -4.85 24.09
C ARG A 10 31.26 -5.21 23.62
N GLU A 11 30.41 -4.19 23.50
CA GLU A 11 29.03 -4.28 23.01
C GLU A 11 28.95 -4.92 21.61
N TYR A 12 28.03 -5.88 21.47
CA TYR A 12 27.73 -6.60 20.25
C TYR A 12 27.16 -5.67 19.15
N ARG A 13 27.86 -5.57 18.00
CA ARG A 13 27.47 -4.75 16.84
C ARG A 13 27.62 -5.51 15.50
N PRO A 14 26.64 -6.34 15.11
CA PRO A 14 26.76 -7.23 13.95
C PRO A 14 26.82 -6.53 12.58
N VAL A 15 26.50 -5.24 12.50
CA VAL A 15 26.51 -4.49 11.23
C VAL A 15 27.94 -4.14 10.78
N GLN A 16 28.93 -4.10 11.69
CA GLN A 16 30.31 -3.77 11.34
C GLN A 16 31.14 -4.98 10.83
N GLU A 17 30.74 -6.22 11.16
CA GLU A 17 31.43 -7.44 10.68
C GLU A 17 31.18 -7.74 9.20
N SER A 18 30.01 -7.39 8.67
CA SER A 18 29.68 -7.63 7.25
C SER A 18 30.50 -6.73 6.31
N VAL A 19 30.86 -5.52 6.76
CA VAL A 19 31.74 -4.60 6.03
C VAL A 19 33.17 -5.14 6.02
N LEU A 20 33.67 -5.67 7.14
CA LEU A 20 35.01 -6.27 7.23
C LEU A 20 35.17 -7.54 6.37
N ARG A 21 34.11 -8.35 6.20
CA ARG A 21 34.12 -9.48 5.25
C ARG A 21 34.14 -9.03 3.79
N SER A 22 33.62 -7.85 3.47
CA SER A 22 33.56 -7.33 2.10
C SER A 22 34.90 -6.83 1.56
N VAL A 23 35.89 -6.57 2.43
CA VAL A 23 37.20 -6.00 2.04
C VAL A 23 38.27 -7.07 1.81
N LEU A 24 38.11 -8.29 2.36
CA LEU A 24 39.14 -9.35 2.28
C LEU A 24 38.91 -10.40 1.17
N SER A 25 37.82 -10.33 0.40
CA SER A 25 37.45 -11.37 -0.59
C SER A 25 37.36 -10.93 -2.05
N ARG A 26 38.02 -9.85 -2.49
CA ARG A 26 38.12 -9.58 -3.94
C ARG A 26 39.56 -9.28 -4.37
N ARG A 27 40.24 -10.35 -4.78
CA ARG A 27 41.53 -10.33 -5.47
C ARG A 27 41.42 -9.74 -6.89
N PRO A 28 42.54 -9.23 -7.45
CA PRO A 28 42.62 -8.46 -8.68
C PRO A 28 42.95 -9.32 -9.92
N HIS A 29 42.56 -8.86 -11.11
CA HIS A 29 43.20 -9.07 -12.42
C HIS A 29 42.57 -8.07 -13.41
N GLU A 30 43.33 -7.03 -13.78
CA GLU A 30 43.99 -6.83 -15.10
C GLU A 30 42.99 -6.41 -16.20
N GLU A 31 42.95 -5.13 -16.55
CA GLU A 31 43.76 -4.47 -17.60
C GLU A 31 43.37 -4.91 -19.02
N ALA A 32 42.60 -4.06 -19.70
CA ALA A 32 42.68 -3.87 -21.13
C ALA A 32 42.23 -2.44 -21.47
N THR A 33 43.22 -1.69 -21.97
CA THR A 33 43.21 -0.36 -22.56
C THR A 33 42.37 -0.28 -23.84
N ALA A 34 41.72 0.86 -24.06
CA ALA A 34 41.59 1.50 -25.39
C ALA A 34 41.06 2.93 -25.21
N GLU A 35 41.92 3.88 -25.57
CA GLU A 35 41.63 5.31 -25.76
C GLU A 35 40.98 5.55 -27.14
N ASP A 36 40.82 6.84 -27.46
CA ASP A 36 40.26 7.48 -28.66
C ASP A 36 38.74 7.72 -28.57
N GLY A 37 38.22 8.93 -28.40
CA GLY A 37 38.68 10.22 -28.90
C GLY A 37 37.65 10.70 -29.93
N ASN A 38 36.69 11.54 -29.52
CA ASN A 38 36.01 12.40 -30.49
C ASN A 38 35.44 13.68 -29.88
N THR A 39 35.69 14.74 -30.63
CA THR A 39 35.60 16.17 -30.38
C THR A 39 34.18 16.76 -30.34
N LEU A 40 33.96 17.64 -29.36
CA LEU A 40 33.74 19.09 -29.50
C LEU A 40 32.84 19.63 -30.65
N ALA A 41 31.67 20.14 -30.26
CA ALA A 41 30.96 21.31 -30.80
C ALA A 41 30.03 21.78 -29.67
N VAL A 42 30.17 22.92 -28.96
CA VAL A 42 30.27 24.33 -29.35
C VAL A 42 29.24 24.74 -30.39
N ILE A 43 28.06 25.14 -29.91
CA ILE A 43 27.26 26.25 -30.45
C ILE A 43 26.67 27.01 -29.25
N GLU A 44 27.07 28.28 -29.13
CA GLU A 44 26.53 29.32 -28.25
C GLU A 44 25.27 29.97 -28.86
N ASP A 45 24.70 30.92 -28.11
CA ASP A 45 23.54 31.79 -28.37
C ASP A 45 22.21 31.22 -27.86
N GLY A 46 21.51 31.81 -26.89
CA GLY A 46 21.57 33.16 -26.36
C GLY A 46 20.13 33.68 -26.27
N ASN A 47 19.54 33.73 -25.08
CA ASN A 47 18.64 34.84 -24.71
C ASN A 47 18.40 34.87 -23.20
N ALA A 48 18.84 35.96 -22.58
CA ALA A 48 18.52 36.36 -21.23
C ALA A 48 17.52 37.54 -21.26
N VAL A 49 17.06 37.97 -20.08
CA VAL A 49 16.16 39.10 -19.78
C VAL A 49 14.67 38.68 -19.82
N ALA A 50 13.84 38.82 -18.78
CA ALA A 50 13.81 39.81 -17.71
C ALA A 50 13.30 39.24 -16.36
N VAL A 51 13.89 39.76 -15.28
CA VAL A 51 13.40 39.78 -13.90
C VAL A 51 12.57 41.04 -13.72
N VAL A 52 11.32 40.94 -13.24
CA VAL A 52 10.55 41.99 -12.53
C VAL A 52 9.48 41.24 -11.69
N GLU A 53 9.74 40.97 -10.41
CA GLU A 53 9.38 41.77 -9.22
C GLU A 53 7.98 41.45 -8.67
N GLU A 54 7.99 40.75 -7.54
CA GLU A 54 6.88 40.53 -6.61
C GLU A 54 6.66 41.81 -5.80
N PRO A 55 5.41 42.15 -5.43
CA PRO A 55 5.13 42.10 -4.00
C PRO A 55 3.74 41.54 -3.64
N SER A 56 3.76 40.61 -2.68
CA SER A 56 2.65 40.30 -1.78
C SER A 56 2.29 41.53 -0.93
N PRO A 57 1.02 41.67 -0.51
CA PRO A 57 0.76 41.41 0.91
C PRO A 57 -0.54 40.62 1.17
N ALA A 58 -0.44 39.64 2.08
CA ALA A 58 -1.53 39.10 2.89
C ALA A 58 -1.90 40.10 4.03
N PRO A 59 -2.77 39.79 5.03
CA PRO A 59 -3.86 38.81 5.16
C PRO A 59 -5.19 39.49 5.60
N SER A 60 -6.33 38.78 5.56
CA SER A 60 -7.51 39.17 6.36
C SER A 60 -8.31 37.94 6.79
N ALA A 61 -8.06 37.51 8.02
CA ALA A 61 -9.00 36.89 8.95
C ALA A 61 -8.76 37.61 10.30
N PRO A 62 -9.62 37.54 11.34
CA PRO A 62 -10.80 36.68 11.55
C PRO A 62 -12.02 37.45 12.10
N VAL A 63 -13.22 36.84 12.09
CA VAL A 63 -14.23 37.14 13.14
C VAL A 63 -14.79 35.84 13.69
N ILE A 64 -14.49 35.66 14.97
CA ILE A 64 -14.98 34.66 15.91
C ILE A 64 -16.43 35.04 16.27
N ALA A 65 -17.33 34.07 16.32
CA ALA A 65 -18.36 33.99 17.36
C ALA A 65 -19.02 32.61 17.31
N ALA A 66 -18.55 31.74 18.19
CA ALA A 66 -19.37 30.68 18.74
C ALA A 66 -20.45 31.32 19.61
N ASP A 67 -21.71 30.92 19.45
CA ASP A 67 -22.69 31.04 20.52
C ASP A 67 -23.71 29.89 20.43
N VAL A 68 -23.54 28.94 21.36
CA VAL A 68 -24.52 27.98 21.86
C VAL A 68 -24.31 28.11 23.37
N PRO A 69 -25.31 28.55 24.17
CA PRO A 69 -26.24 27.56 24.75
C PRO A 69 -27.59 28.10 25.25
N ALA A 70 -28.63 27.25 25.22
CA ALA A 70 -29.73 27.18 26.21
C ALA A 70 -30.56 25.93 25.86
N ALA A 71 -30.67 24.90 26.72
CA ALA A 71 -31.60 24.84 27.86
C ALA A 71 -33.04 25.12 27.38
N GLU A 72 -34.07 24.30 27.56
CA GLU A 72 -34.43 23.22 28.47
C GLU A 72 -35.74 22.65 27.89
N GLU A 73 -35.97 21.33 27.89
CA GLU A 73 -37.32 20.80 28.14
C GLU A 73 -37.27 19.28 28.42
N LYS A 74 -37.31 18.95 29.70
CA LYS A 74 -38.11 17.83 30.23
C LYS A 74 -39.34 18.49 30.90
N PRO A 75 -40.48 17.82 31.17
CA PRO A 75 -40.69 16.37 31.26
C PRO A 75 -42.01 15.87 30.65
N ASN A 76 -42.16 14.57 30.40
CA ASN A 76 -43.44 13.94 30.75
C ASN A 76 -43.28 12.45 31.10
N ALA A 77 -43.91 12.09 32.21
CA ALA A 77 -43.81 10.80 32.85
C ALA A 77 -45.04 9.95 32.54
N ALA A 78 -44.79 8.64 32.39
CA ALA A 78 -45.61 7.52 32.87
C ALA A 78 -46.96 7.21 32.14
N PRO A 79 -47.54 5.99 32.31
CA PRO A 79 -46.94 4.67 32.57
C PRO A 79 -47.66 3.46 31.87
N ARG A 80 -47.15 2.24 32.12
CA ARG A 80 -47.82 0.91 32.05
C ARG A 80 -48.05 0.28 30.66
N ARG A 81 -47.53 -0.94 30.47
CA ARG A 81 -48.27 -2.21 30.69
C ARG A 81 -47.38 -3.43 30.44
N ARG A 82 -47.45 -4.37 31.40
CA ARG A 82 -47.05 -5.78 31.25
C ARG A 82 -48.01 -6.50 30.30
N THR A 83 -47.55 -7.66 29.81
CA THR A 83 -48.16 -8.78 29.08
C THR A 83 -47.65 -8.85 27.65
N SER A 84 -47.21 -9.97 27.09
CA SER A 84 -47.47 -11.38 27.43
C SER A 84 -46.43 -12.25 26.73
N GLU A 85 -46.18 -13.40 27.32
CA GLU A 85 -45.53 -14.56 26.72
C GLU A 85 -46.06 -14.82 25.30
N ALA A 86 -45.15 -14.88 24.34
CA ALA A 86 -45.35 -15.63 23.12
C ALA A 86 -44.06 -16.42 22.88
N ARG A 87 -44.05 -17.64 23.43
CA ARG A 87 -43.10 -18.71 23.11
C ARG A 87 -43.11 -18.92 21.60
N ARG A 88 -42.18 -18.31 20.87
CA ARG A 88 -41.78 -18.78 19.55
C ARG A 88 -40.74 -19.86 19.75
N SER A 89 -41.20 -21.11 19.66
CA SER A 89 -40.39 -22.30 19.46
C SER A 89 -39.62 -22.16 18.15
N HIS A 90 -38.46 -21.53 18.21
CA HIS A 90 -37.45 -21.67 17.16
C HIS A 90 -36.94 -23.11 17.23
N GLN A 91 -37.46 -23.93 16.31
CA GLN A 91 -36.88 -25.21 15.95
C GLN A 91 -35.40 -24.99 15.64
N SER A 92 -34.55 -25.41 16.58
CA SER A 92 -33.11 -25.50 16.42
C SER A 92 -32.82 -26.63 15.42
N GLY A 93 -32.83 -26.28 14.13
CA GLY A 93 -32.21 -27.11 13.10
C GLY A 93 -30.75 -27.40 13.48
N PRO A 94 -30.16 -28.51 13.00
CA PRO A 94 -28.82 -28.93 13.37
C PRO A 94 -27.82 -27.81 13.06
N SER A 95 -27.32 -27.19 14.12
CA SER A 95 -26.30 -26.15 14.08
C SER A 95 -25.04 -26.75 13.46
N ALA A 96 -24.86 -26.51 12.17
CA ALA A 96 -23.63 -26.83 11.46
C ALA A 96 -22.49 -26.12 12.19
N LYS A 97 -21.61 -26.90 12.83
CA LYS A 97 -20.49 -26.38 13.60
C LYS A 97 -19.71 -25.41 12.69
N PRO A 98 -19.51 -24.14 13.09
CA PRO A 98 -18.81 -23.18 12.27
C PRO A 98 -17.39 -23.71 12.05
N SER A 99 -17.03 -23.92 10.78
CA SER A 99 -15.66 -24.27 10.41
C SER A 99 -14.73 -23.20 10.98
N LYS A 100 -13.68 -23.62 11.70
CA LYS A 100 -12.71 -22.71 12.31
C LYS A 100 -12.09 -21.86 11.19
N ARG A 101 -12.41 -20.56 11.18
CA ARG A 101 -11.79 -19.62 10.24
C ARG A 101 -10.30 -19.60 10.50
N LYS A 102 -9.50 -19.60 9.42
CA LYS A 102 -8.04 -19.46 9.51
C LYS A 102 -7.71 -18.13 10.18
N GLU A 103 -6.71 -18.15 11.05
CA GLU A 103 -6.23 -16.97 11.76
C GLU A 103 -5.58 -15.96 10.79
N LEU A 104 -5.87 -14.67 10.99
CA LEU A 104 -5.26 -13.59 10.21
C LEU A 104 -3.93 -13.20 10.86
N VAL A 105 -2.81 -13.46 10.18
CA VAL A 105 -1.47 -13.34 10.79
C VAL A 105 -0.89 -11.94 10.71
N ARG A 106 -1.06 -11.24 9.58
CA ARG A 106 -0.35 -9.97 9.32
C ARG A 106 -1.13 -9.02 8.42
N GLU A 107 -1.10 -7.76 8.78
CA GLU A 107 -1.60 -6.65 7.96
C GLU A 107 -0.64 -6.35 6.79
N LYS A 108 -1.22 -6.06 5.63
CA LYS A 108 -0.51 -5.57 4.45
C LYS A 108 -0.95 -4.14 4.18
N ARG A 109 0.02 -3.24 4.03
CA ARG A 109 -0.20 -1.81 3.78
C ARG A 109 0.13 -1.48 2.34
N MET A 110 -0.69 -0.63 1.76
CA MET A 110 -0.55 -0.07 0.42
C MET A 110 -0.69 1.44 0.59
N LEU A 111 0.24 2.20 0.02
CA LEU A 111 0.13 3.65 -0.06
C LEU A 111 -0.49 3.96 -1.40
N LEU A 112 -1.56 4.75 -1.39
CA LEU A 112 -2.23 5.26 -2.56
C LEU A 112 -2.08 6.78 -2.56
N SER A 113 -2.02 7.35 -3.76
CA SER A 113 -2.31 8.77 -3.94
C SER A 113 -3.78 9.04 -3.58
N ARG A 114 -4.10 10.31 -3.33
CA ARG A 114 -5.47 10.73 -3.04
C ARG A 114 -6.43 10.39 -4.19
N GLU A 115 -5.98 10.57 -5.43
CA GLU A 115 -6.76 10.28 -6.62
C GLU A 115 -7.08 8.78 -6.72
N GLU A 116 -6.07 7.92 -6.53
CA GLU A 116 -6.26 6.46 -6.54
C GLU A 116 -7.18 5.96 -5.41
N GLU A 117 -7.14 6.60 -4.23
CA GLU A 117 -8.03 6.28 -3.12
C GLU A 117 -9.49 6.62 -3.46
N GLU A 118 -9.75 7.83 -4.00
CA GLU A 118 -11.07 8.28 -4.42
C GLU A 118 -11.64 7.39 -5.56
N GLU A 119 -10.82 7.01 -6.54
CA GLU A 119 -11.20 6.08 -7.62
C GLU A 119 -11.54 4.69 -7.09
N LEU A 120 -10.72 4.16 -6.17
CA LEU A 120 -10.95 2.86 -5.57
C LEU A 120 -12.24 2.83 -4.74
N GLU A 121 -12.53 3.87 -3.96
CA GLU A 121 -13.77 3.98 -3.18
C GLU A 121 -15.01 4.10 -4.08
N THR A 122 -14.89 4.83 -5.19
CA THR A 122 -15.95 4.94 -6.20
C THR A 122 -16.25 3.58 -6.81
N LEU A 123 -15.23 2.85 -7.26
CA LEU A 123 -15.37 1.50 -7.81
C LEU A 123 -16.03 0.53 -6.80
N VAL A 124 -15.61 0.55 -5.54
CA VAL A 124 -16.20 -0.30 -4.49
C VAL A 124 -17.67 0.03 -4.27
N SER A 125 -18.02 1.31 -4.32
CA SER A 125 -19.41 1.78 -4.17
C SER A 125 -20.29 1.35 -5.34
N GLU A 126 -19.77 1.41 -6.56
CA GLU A 126 -20.45 0.91 -7.76
C GLU A 126 -20.68 -0.60 -7.68
N ILE A 127 -19.65 -1.37 -7.32
CA ILE A 127 -19.79 -2.82 -7.10
C ILE A 127 -20.85 -3.12 -6.03
N ALA A 128 -20.85 -2.37 -4.92
CA ALA A 128 -21.84 -2.55 -3.85
C ALA A 128 -23.27 -2.26 -4.33
N ARG A 129 -23.43 -1.22 -5.15
CA ARG A 129 -24.71 -0.85 -5.77
C ARG A 129 -25.20 -1.95 -6.70
N ASP A 130 -24.33 -2.43 -7.58
CA ASP A 130 -24.69 -3.40 -8.62
C ASP A 130 -24.99 -4.79 -8.03
N LEU A 131 -24.29 -5.18 -6.95
CA LEU A 131 -24.58 -6.42 -6.22
C LEU A 131 -25.77 -6.29 -5.25
N GLY A 132 -26.21 -5.08 -4.91
CA GLY A 132 -27.23 -4.82 -3.90
C GLY A 132 -26.80 -5.20 -2.47
N VAL A 133 -25.49 -5.28 -2.20
CA VAL A 133 -24.93 -5.71 -0.90
C VAL A 133 -23.83 -4.74 -0.46
N ARG A 134 -23.69 -4.54 0.85
CA ARG A 134 -22.59 -3.74 1.41
C ARG A 134 -21.24 -4.42 1.16
N VAL A 135 -20.42 -3.82 0.32
CA VAL A 135 -19.04 -4.23 0.06
C VAL A 135 -18.07 -3.23 0.70
N LYS A 136 -17.00 -3.73 1.32
CA LYS A 136 -15.91 -2.91 1.84
C LYS A 136 -14.67 -3.09 0.97
N THR A 137 -13.77 -2.11 0.93
CA THR A 137 -12.50 -2.18 0.21
C THR A 137 -11.69 -3.43 0.58
N SER A 138 -11.65 -3.78 1.89
CA SER A 138 -11.00 -5.01 2.35
C SER A 138 -11.58 -6.31 1.78
N ASN A 139 -12.86 -6.34 1.38
CA ASN A 139 -13.47 -7.51 0.73
C ASN A 139 -12.93 -7.65 -0.69
N VAL A 140 -12.88 -6.55 -1.44
CA VAL A 140 -12.36 -6.51 -2.81
C VAL A 140 -10.88 -6.88 -2.83
N LEU A 141 -10.06 -6.30 -1.95
CA LEU A 141 -8.64 -6.65 -1.87
C LEU A 141 -8.41 -8.13 -1.53
N ARG A 142 -9.21 -8.72 -0.62
CA ARG A 142 -9.15 -10.17 -0.35
C ARG A 142 -9.56 -11.00 -1.56
N ALA A 143 -10.57 -10.57 -2.32
CA ALA A 143 -10.97 -11.23 -3.55
C ALA A 143 -9.85 -11.17 -4.61
N CYS A 144 -9.20 -10.02 -4.79
CA CYS A 144 -8.03 -9.89 -5.65
C CYS A 144 -6.90 -10.85 -5.24
N VAL A 145 -6.61 -10.97 -3.94
CA VAL A 145 -5.61 -11.95 -3.44
C VAL A 145 -6.02 -13.38 -3.78
N ALA A 146 -7.30 -13.74 -3.63
CA ALA A 146 -7.80 -15.06 -4.02
C ALA A 146 -7.64 -15.31 -5.53
N LEU A 147 -7.94 -14.32 -6.38
CA LEU A 147 -7.72 -14.38 -7.83
C LEU A 147 -6.24 -14.62 -8.15
N LEU A 148 -5.32 -13.89 -7.50
CA LEU A 148 -3.88 -14.07 -7.67
C LEU A 148 -3.42 -15.50 -7.34
N PHE A 149 -4.00 -16.13 -6.32
CA PHE A 149 -3.69 -17.52 -5.99
C PHE A 149 -4.24 -18.52 -7.00
N ASN A 150 -5.37 -18.22 -7.64
CA ASN A 150 -5.93 -19.06 -8.70
C ASN A 150 -5.05 -19.04 -9.96
N VAL A 151 -4.47 -17.87 -10.29
CA VAL A 151 -3.62 -17.70 -11.48
C VAL A 151 -2.13 -17.95 -11.22
N LYS A 152 -1.75 -18.39 -10.02
CA LYS A 152 -0.34 -18.47 -9.56
C LYS A 152 0.58 -19.24 -10.51
N ASP A 153 0.09 -20.32 -11.12
CA ASP A 153 0.90 -21.23 -11.91
C ASP A 153 1.12 -20.68 -13.33
N GLU A 154 0.10 -20.07 -13.92
CA GLU A 154 0.25 -19.30 -15.16
C GLU A 154 1.12 -18.07 -14.94
N LEU A 155 0.93 -17.36 -13.83
CA LEU A 155 1.77 -16.22 -13.48
C LEU A 155 3.25 -16.62 -13.39
N ARG A 156 3.57 -17.77 -12.78
CA ARG A 156 4.94 -18.30 -12.74
C ARG A 156 5.48 -18.64 -14.12
N LYS A 157 4.66 -19.17 -15.04
CA LYS A 157 5.08 -19.42 -16.43
C LYS A 157 5.39 -18.11 -17.14
N GLN A 158 4.54 -17.09 -16.99
CA GLN A 158 4.76 -15.78 -17.59
C GLN A 158 6.01 -15.11 -17.02
N CYS A 159 6.25 -15.17 -15.70
CA CYS A 159 7.49 -14.65 -15.10
C CYS A 159 8.77 -15.31 -15.63
N ARG A 160 8.71 -16.57 -16.10
CA ARG A 160 9.87 -17.25 -16.70
C ARG A 160 10.10 -16.83 -18.15
N ARG A 161 9.04 -16.43 -18.86
CA ARG A 161 9.08 -15.96 -20.24
C ARG A 161 9.51 -14.51 -20.32
N THR A 162 8.96 -13.69 -19.44
CA THR A 162 9.26 -12.27 -19.34
C THR A 162 10.52 -12.09 -18.50
N GLN A 163 11.60 -11.60 -19.11
CA GLN A 163 12.76 -11.17 -18.34
C GLN A 163 12.43 -9.84 -17.66
N PHE A 164 12.22 -9.87 -16.35
CA PHE A 164 12.05 -8.65 -15.57
C PHE A 164 13.39 -7.97 -15.36
N SER A 165 13.45 -6.69 -15.71
CA SER A 165 14.51 -5.81 -15.26
C SER A 165 14.53 -5.77 -13.72
N LYS A 166 15.72 -5.58 -13.16
CA LYS A 166 15.93 -5.41 -11.72
C LYS A 166 14.96 -4.36 -11.17
N ARG A 167 14.46 -4.59 -9.95
CA ARG A 167 13.62 -3.61 -9.24
C ARG A 167 14.26 -2.21 -9.31
N PRO A 168 13.53 -1.19 -9.80
CA PRO A 168 14.05 0.17 -9.88
C PRO A 168 14.49 0.70 -8.51
N ARG A 169 15.40 1.67 -8.52
CA ARG A 169 15.76 2.42 -7.31
C ARG A 169 14.59 3.32 -6.91
N TYR A 170 14.49 3.60 -5.61
CA TYR A 170 13.37 4.35 -5.05
C TYR A 170 13.30 5.82 -5.50
N ASN A 171 14.41 6.38 -5.99
CA ASN A 171 14.52 7.80 -6.32
C ASN A 171 13.96 8.18 -7.71
N GLU A 172 13.55 7.22 -8.53
CA GLU A 172 13.05 7.47 -9.89
C GLU A 172 11.58 7.06 -10.02
N GLN A 173 10.67 8.02 -9.83
CA GLN A 173 9.22 7.77 -9.82
C GLN A 173 8.72 7.18 -11.15
N THR A 174 9.22 7.67 -12.29
CA THR A 174 8.84 7.16 -13.61
C THR A 174 9.27 5.70 -13.80
N SER A 175 10.45 5.33 -13.31
CA SER A 175 10.95 3.97 -13.37
C SER A 175 10.09 3.02 -12.53
N ILE A 176 9.61 3.49 -11.36
CA ILE A 176 8.68 2.73 -10.50
C ILE A 176 7.33 2.54 -11.20
N ALA A 177 6.74 3.60 -11.76
CA ALA A 177 5.46 3.53 -12.46
C ALA A 177 5.52 2.55 -13.65
N ASN A 178 6.57 2.62 -14.48
CA ASN A 178 6.78 1.68 -15.58
C ASN A 178 6.93 0.23 -15.08
N PHE A 179 7.59 0.04 -13.94
CA PHE A 179 7.74 -1.29 -13.34
C PHE A 179 6.40 -1.84 -12.84
N GLU A 180 5.57 -1.00 -12.21
CA GLU A 180 4.23 -1.36 -11.76
C GLU A 180 3.29 -1.67 -12.93
N GLU A 181 3.35 -0.88 -14.01
CA GLU A 181 2.59 -1.14 -15.24
C GLU A 181 2.99 -2.49 -15.87
N ASN A 182 4.28 -2.80 -15.91
CA ASN A 182 4.76 -4.10 -16.40
C ASN A 182 4.25 -5.27 -15.55
N ILE A 183 4.18 -5.10 -14.23
CA ILE A 183 3.56 -6.09 -13.34
C ILE A 183 2.07 -6.22 -13.65
N ALA A 184 1.35 -5.11 -13.83
CA ALA A 184 -0.07 -5.12 -14.15
C ALA A 184 -0.36 -5.86 -15.47
N ARG A 185 0.41 -5.60 -16.53
CA ARG A 185 0.31 -6.30 -17.82
C ARG A 185 0.58 -7.80 -17.69
N LEU A 186 1.58 -8.17 -16.88
CA LEU A 186 1.87 -9.58 -16.59
C LEU A 186 0.69 -10.26 -15.89
N LEU A 187 0.12 -9.60 -14.88
CA LEU A 187 -1.04 -10.11 -14.13
C LEU A 187 -2.25 -10.27 -15.05
N ASP A 188 -2.57 -9.28 -15.87
CA ASP A 188 -3.67 -9.34 -16.85
C ASP A 188 -3.48 -10.52 -17.82
N THR A 189 -2.26 -10.67 -18.37
CA THR A 189 -1.91 -11.79 -19.25
C THR A 189 -2.07 -13.14 -18.54
N ALA A 190 -1.68 -13.26 -17.27
CA ALA A 190 -1.84 -14.48 -16.49
C ALA A 190 -3.30 -14.80 -16.21
N VAL A 191 -4.12 -13.79 -15.87
CA VAL A 191 -5.56 -13.94 -15.64
C VAL A 191 -6.26 -14.42 -16.91
N ARG A 192 -6.00 -13.78 -18.06
CA ARG A 192 -6.61 -14.17 -19.35
C ARG A 192 -6.25 -15.57 -19.81
N ASN A 193 -5.02 -16.01 -19.54
CA ASN A 193 -4.55 -17.35 -19.94
C ASN A 193 -4.98 -18.46 -18.98
N THR A 194 -5.43 -18.09 -17.77
CA THR A 194 -5.93 -19.08 -16.81
C THR A 194 -7.32 -19.52 -17.24
N LYS A 195 -7.48 -20.80 -17.56
CA LYS A 195 -8.81 -21.38 -17.78
C LYS A 195 -9.59 -21.27 -16.47
N SER A 196 -10.73 -20.60 -16.50
CA SER A 196 -11.64 -20.53 -15.34
C SER A 196 -11.94 -21.95 -14.88
N TYR A 197 -11.44 -22.33 -13.70
CA TYR A 197 -11.87 -23.54 -13.04
C TYR A 197 -13.25 -23.23 -12.45
N ASP A 198 -14.29 -23.67 -13.16
CA ASP A 198 -15.60 -23.84 -12.56
C ASP A 198 -15.43 -24.85 -11.43
N ARG A 199 -15.67 -24.41 -10.19
CA ARG A 199 -15.24 -25.10 -8.98
C ARG A 199 -16.42 -25.67 -8.23
#